data_AF-A0A8H7XXT1-F1
#
_entry.id   AF-A0A8H7XXT1-F1
#
_cell.length_a   1.000
_cell.length_b   1.000
_cell.length_c   1.000
_cell.angle_alpha   90.00
_cell.angle_beta   90.00
_cell.angle_gamma   90.00
#
_symmetry.space_group_name_H-M   'P 1'
#
loop_
_entity.id
_entity.type
_entity.pdbx_description
1 polymer ?
#
loop_
_entity_poly.entity_id
_entity_poly.type
_entity_poly.pdbx_seq_one_letter_code
_entity_poly.pdbx_strand_id
1 'polypeptide(L)'
;MIYTSLSLVNPRRFVWIGPDPPHHFSIAIVPQAIPYLFRALSEHTNLTELKLTHINMSSVHTSIRLPVIPSLRSLYLGQAIFLHPFVVASLILDPSLSLEKVHLVDAYRGSIWGLRLRRSDIESYATGFPSQTDFDPGQLGNTSTEMYHHNLSIIRRIVVCEARTERIMGGDRVEENAILI
;
A
#
# COMPACT_ATOMS: atom_id res chain seq x y z
N MET A 1 4.96 23.85 4.78
CA MET A 1 3.85 24.39 3.96
C MET A 1 2.79 23.35 3.60
N ILE A 2 3.14 22.13 3.13
CA ILE A 2 2.13 21.08 2.82
C ILE A 2 1.30 20.70 4.05
N TYR A 3 1.94 20.34 5.18
CA TYR A 3 1.25 19.96 6.41
C TYR A 3 0.23 21.02 6.86
N THR A 4 0.69 22.26 7.06
CA THR A 4 -0.17 23.38 7.47
C THR A 4 -1.38 23.56 6.56
N SER A 5 -1.20 23.45 5.24
CA SER A 5 -2.30 23.64 4.29
C SER A 5 -3.33 22.51 4.38
N LEU A 6 -2.87 21.27 4.54
CA LEU A 6 -3.73 20.09 4.62
C LEU A 6 -4.43 19.95 5.97
N SER A 7 -3.84 20.45 7.06
CA SER A 7 -4.46 20.44 8.39
C SER A 7 -5.62 21.45 8.53
N LEU A 8 -5.81 22.37 7.58
CA LEU A 8 -6.93 23.33 7.57
C LEU A 8 -8.25 22.75 7.06
N VAL A 9 -8.24 21.50 6.58
CA VAL A 9 -9.42 20.83 6.03
C VAL A 9 -9.60 19.46 6.68
N ASN A 10 -10.82 18.93 6.68
CA ASN A 10 -11.14 17.57 7.14
C ASN A 10 -12.13 16.91 6.17
N PRO A 11 -11.68 16.55 4.96
CA PRO A 11 -12.54 16.08 3.89
C PRO A 11 -12.99 14.63 4.14
N ARG A 12 -14.11 14.23 3.53
CA ARG A 12 -14.52 12.81 3.45
C ARG A 12 -13.75 12.03 2.39
N ARG A 13 -13.34 12.71 1.33
CA ARG A 13 -12.62 12.14 0.21
C ARG A 13 -11.43 13.01 -0.14
N PHE A 14 -10.24 12.41 -0.16
CA PHE A 14 -9.00 13.06 -0.56
C PHE A 14 -8.44 12.37 -1.80
N VAL A 15 -8.21 13.16 -2.85
CA VAL A 15 -7.73 12.67 -4.14
C VAL A 15 -6.55 13.51 -4.57
N TRP A 16 -5.38 12.88 -4.67
CA TRP A 16 -4.20 13.43 -5.32
C TRP A 16 -3.90 12.60 -6.55
N ILE A 17 -4.02 13.22 -7.72
CA ILE A 17 -3.68 12.61 -9.01
C ILE A 17 -2.58 13.46 -9.64
N GLY A 18 -1.50 12.82 -10.08
CA GLY A 18 -0.46 13.48 -10.86
C GLY A 18 -1.02 14.11 -12.14
N PRO A 19 -0.45 15.22 -12.62
CA PRO A 19 -0.98 15.93 -13.79
C PRO A 19 -0.76 15.16 -15.11
N ASP A 20 0.10 14.15 -15.10
CA ASP A 20 0.51 13.46 -16.31
C ASP A 20 -0.55 12.47 -16.83
N PRO A 21 -0.62 12.28 -18.17
CA PRO A 21 -1.49 11.30 -18.77
C PRO A 21 -1.24 9.88 -18.25
N PRO A 22 -2.24 8.98 -18.27
CA PRO A 22 -2.12 7.63 -17.71
C PRO A 22 -0.94 6.77 -18.22
N HIS A 23 -0.43 7.06 -19.43
CA HIS A 23 0.68 6.34 -20.06
C HIS A 23 2.06 6.96 -19.79
N HIS A 24 2.12 8.13 -19.15
CA HIS A 24 3.36 8.76 -18.71
C HIS A 24 3.61 8.46 -17.25
N PHE A 25 4.80 7.97 -16.93
CA PHE A 25 5.19 7.76 -15.54
C PHE A 25 6.02 8.94 -15.04
N SER A 26 5.41 9.79 -14.23
CA SER A 26 6.08 10.83 -13.46
C SER A 26 5.92 10.61 -11.96
N ILE A 27 6.63 11.40 -11.16
CA ILE A 27 6.45 11.41 -9.69
C ILE A 27 5.83 12.74 -9.30
N ALA A 28 4.60 12.71 -8.81
CA ALA A 28 3.90 13.87 -8.27
C ALA A 28 4.15 14.02 -6.77
N ILE A 29 4.26 12.90 -6.04
CA ILE A 29 4.54 12.88 -4.60
C ILE A 29 5.94 12.31 -4.38
N VAL A 30 6.88 13.22 -4.12
CA VAL A 30 8.29 12.89 -3.87
C VAL A 30 8.50 12.38 -2.43
N PRO A 31 9.56 11.59 -2.18
CA PRO A 31 9.84 11.04 -0.85
C PRO A 31 9.84 12.06 0.29
N GLN A 32 10.40 13.24 0.03
CA GLN A 32 10.55 14.31 1.02
C GLN A 32 9.19 14.89 1.45
N ALA A 33 8.15 14.77 0.63
CA ALA A 33 6.81 15.25 0.94
C ALA A 33 5.99 14.25 1.77
N ILE A 34 6.32 12.95 1.70
CA ILE A 34 5.55 11.87 2.31
C ILE A 34 5.34 12.05 3.82
N PRO A 35 6.38 12.33 4.65
CA PRO A 35 6.18 12.47 6.09
C PRO A 35 5.19 13.59 6.45
N TYR A 36 5.23 14.70 5.72
CA TYR A 36 4.33 15.83 5.95
C TYR A 36 2.90 15.54 5.48
N LEU A 37 2.76 14.89 4.32
CA LEU A 37 1.48 14.47 3.78
C LEU A 37 0.79 13.47 4.71
N PHE A 38 1.49 12.39 5.08
CA PHE A 38 0.91 11.34 5.91
C PHE A 38 0.59 11.82 7.32
N ARG A 39 1.41 12.69 7.89
CA ARG A 39 1.09 13.35 9.16
C ARG A 39 -0.20 14.15 9.07
N ALA A 40 -0.37 14.99 8.04
CA ALA A 40 -1.60 15.78 7.90
C ALA A 40 -2.83 14.88 7.69
N LEU A 41 -2.73 13.87 6.83
CA LEU A 41 -3.83 12.93 6.58
C LEU A 41 -4.23 12.13 7.82
N SER A 42 -3.28 11.80 8.70
CA SER A 42 -3.58 11.11 9.97
C SER A 42 -4.46 11.91 10.93
N GLU A 43 -4.56 13.24 10.74
CA GLU A 43 -5.41 14.12 11.53
C GLU A 43 -6.84 14.22 10.96
N HIS A 44 -7.10 13.68 9.75
CA HIS A 44 -8.39 13.77 9.08
C HIS A 44 -9.37 12.71 9.58
N THR A 45 -10.13 13.05 10.61
CA THR A 45 -11.09 12.14 11.27
C THR A 45 -12.33 11.79 10.43
N ASN A 46 -12.64 12.56 9.39
CA ASN A 46 -13.79 12.31 8.51
C ASN A 46 -13.40 11.56 7.22
N LEU A 47 -12.11 11.33 6.99
CA LEU A 47 -11.63 10.80 5.72
C LEU A 47 -11.99 9.31 5.58
N THR A 48 -12.85 9.01 4.61
CA THR A 48 -13.30 7.64 4.31
C THR A 48 -12.68 7.09 3.02
N GLU A 49 -12.26 7.97 2.11
CA GLU A 49 -11.66 7.61 0.82
C GLU A 49 -10.35 8.36 0.58
N LEU A 50 -9.25 7.61 0.39
CA LEU A 50 -7.94 8.16 0.07
C LEU A 50 -7.47 7.60 -1.27
N LYS A 51 -7.24 8.48 -2.24
CA LYS A 51 -6.63 8.15 -3.53
C LYS A 51 -5.37 8.95 -3.74
N LEU A 52 -4.25 8.24 -3.89
CA LEU A 52 -2.95 8.84 -4.21
C LEU A 52 -2.39 8.18 -5.46
N THR A 53 -1.89 8.96 -6.41
CA THR A 53 -1.14 8.42 -7.57
C THR A 53 0.23 9.06 -7.74
N HIS A 54 1.10 8.40 -8.50
CA HIS A 54 2.44 8.89 -8.86
C HIS A 54 3.29 9.18 -7.62
N ILE A 55 3.30 8.23 -6.69
CA ILE A 55 3.98 8.33 -5.40
C ILE A 55 5.29 7.54 -5.39
N ASN A 56 6.36 8.18 -4.92
CA ASN A 56 7.63 7.52 -4.70
C ASN A 56 7.84 7.22 -3.21
N MET A 57 7.70 5.95 -2.84
CA MET A 57 7.85 5.46 -1.46
C MET A 57 9.31 5.11 -1.11
N SER A 58 10.30 5.55 -1.90
CA SER A 58 11.71 5.36 -1.55
C SER A 58 12.08 6.27 -0.37
N SER A 59 12.42 5.72 0.79
CA SER A 59 13.00 6.52 1.89
C SER A 59 14.47 6.17 2.10
N VAL A 60 15.29 7.21 2.28
CA VAL A 60 16.72 7.08 2.60
C VAL A 60 16.94 7.00 4.11
N HIS A 61 15.96 7.43 4.94
CA HIS A 61 16.19 7.73 6.36
C HIS A 61 15.16 7.15 7.35
N THR A 62 14.04 6.60 6.87
CA THR A 62 12.99 6.05 7.76
C THR A 62 12.22 4.91 7.10
N SER A 63 11.71 3.97 7.91
CA SER A 63 10.67 3.05 7.45
C SER A 63 9.39 3.84 7.17
N ILE A 64 9.07 4.10 5.89
CA ILE A 64 7.79 4.71 5.53
C ILE A 64 6.67 3.77 5.95
N ARG A 65 5.69 4.31 6.68
CA ARG A 65 4.42 3.66 6.99
C ARG A 65 3.30 4.46 6.36
N LEU A 66 2.24 3.79 5.92
CA LEU A 66 1.02 4.48 5.50
C LEU A 66 0.32 5.10 6.73
N PRO A 67 -0.41 6.22 6.57
CA PRO A 67 -1.08 6.88 7.68
C PRO A 67 -2.23 6.01 8.20
N VAL A 68 -2.30 5.85 9.52
CA VAL A 68 -3.41 5.20 10.20
C VAL A 68 -4.52 6.23 10.38
N ILE A 69 -5.64 6.02 9.68
CA ILE A 69 -6.79 6.92 9.64
C ILE A 69 -8.02 6.08 10.01
N PRO A 70 -8.51 6.12 11.27
CA PRO A 70 -9.54 5.19 11.75
C PRO A 70 -10.83 5.18 10.93
N SER A 71 -11.20 6.32 10.34
CA SER A 71 -12.39 6.46 9.48
C SER A 71 -12.22 5.92 8.06
N LEU A 72 -11.00 5.56 7.66
CA LEU A 72 -10.68 5.20 6.27
C LEU A 72 -11.27 3.84 5.91
N ARG A 73 -12.05 3.81 4.84
CA ARG A 73 -12.69 2.60 4.31
C ARG A 73 -12.09 2.16 2.98
N SER A 74 -11.70 3.13 2.14
CA SER A 74 -11.12 2.84 0.83
C SER A 74 -9.78 3.54 0.63
N LEU A 75 -8.77 2.74 0.27
CA LEU A 75 -7.45 3.20 -0.15
C LEU A 75 -7.20 2.83 -1.61
N TYR A 76 -6.78 3.81 -2.40
CA TYR A 76 -6.29 3.62 -3.76
C TYR A 76 -4.86 4.15 -3.87
N LEU A 77 -3.93 3.31 -4.31
CA LEU A 77 -2.56 3.68 -4.65
C LEU A 77 -2.31 3.34 -6.13
N GLY A 78 -2.13 4.38 -6.95
CA GLY A 78 -1.83 4.25 -8.37
C GLY A 78 -0.39 4.64 -8.70
N GLN A 79 0.27 3.96 -9.63
CA GLN A 79 1.60 4.36 -10.11
C GLN A 79 2.58 4.60 -8.95
N ALA A 80 2.55 3.71 -7.95
CA ALA A 80 3.38 3.81 -6.76
C ALA A 80 4.68 3.04 -6.99
N ILE A 81 5.84 3.64 -6.74
CA ILE A 81 7.14 2.94 -6.81
C ILE A 81 7.75 2.76 -5.43
N PHE A 82 8.60 1.73 -5.30
CA PHE A 82 9.25 1.32 -4.07
C PHE A 82 8.24 1.03 -2.94
N LEU A 83 7.03 0.57 -3.29
CA LEU A 83 5.99 0.20 -2.33
C LEU A 83 6.28 -1.20 -1.79
N HIS A 84 6.84 -1.25 -0.58
CA HIS A 84 7.16 -2.51 0.06
C HIS A 84 5.89 -3.27 0.51
N PRO A 85 5.74 -4.57 0.25
CA PRO A 85 4.53 -5.32 0.59
C PRO A 85 4.20 -5.28 2.09
N PHE A 86 5.23 -5.31 2.95
CA PHE A 86 5.10 -5.13 4.41
C PHE A 86 4.30 -3.88 4.80
N VAL A 87 4.52 -2.75 4.12
CA VAL A 87 3.83 -1.49 4.43
C VAL A 87 2.33 -1.63 4.21
N VAL A 88 1.95 -2.29 3.12
CA VAL A 88 0.54 -2.56 2.79
C VAL A 88 -0.07 -3.57 3.77
N ALA A 89 0.63 -4.68 4.03
CA ALA A 89 0.17 -5.71 4.98
C ALA A 89 -0.03 -5.13 6.38
N SER A 90 0.92 -4.32 6.88
CA SER A 90 0.84 -3.70 8.19
C SER A 90 -0.35 -2.76 8.34
N LEU A 91 -0.72 -2.04 7.27
CA LEU A 91 -1.89 -1.18 7.28
C LEU A 91 -3.18 -2.01 7.31
N ILE A 92 -3.28 -3.04 6.46
CA ILE A 92 -4.49 -3.88 6.36
C ILE A 92 -4.78 -4.61 7.67
N LEU A 93 -3.74 -5.06 8.35
CA LEU A 93 -3.85 -5.84 9.58
C LEU A 93 -3.86 -4.96 10.84
N ASP A 94 -3.85 -3.63 10.71
CA ASP A 94 -3.97 -2.73 11.85
C ASP A 94 -5.39 -2.79 12.43
N PRO A 95 -5.57 -3.22 13.70
CA PRO A 95 -6.89 -3.40 14.29
C PRO A 95 -7.64 -2.08 14.53
N SER A 96 -6.96 -0.93 14.46
CA SER A 96 -7.58 0.39 14.58
C SER A 96 -8.26 0.85 13.29
N LEU A 97 -8.06 0.13 12.19
CA LEU A 97 -8.61 0.47 10.88
C LEU A 97 -9.78 -0.42 10.51
N SER A 98 -10.74 0.16 9.80
CA SER A 98 -11.91 -0.55 9.25
C SER A 98 -11.89 -0.52 7.72
N LEU A 99 -10.75 -0.90 7.13
CA LEU A 99 -10.57 -0.90 5.69
C LEU A 99 -11.46 -1.95 5.02
N GLU A 100 -12.22 -1.50 4.03
CA GLU A 100 -13.13 -2.32 3.21
C GLU A 100 -12.51 -2.63 1.84
N LYS A 101 -11.67 -1.72 1.32
CA LYS A 101 -11.09 -1.84 -0.02
C LYS A 101 -9.69 -1.22 -0.09
N VAL A 102 -8.74 -2.00 -0.60
CA VAL A 102 -7.38 -1.56 -0.94
C VAL A 102 -7.12 -1.89 -2.41
N HIS A 103 -6.93 -0.87 -3.24
CA HIS A 103 -6.74 -1.02 -4.67
C HIS A 103 -5.36 -0.48 -5.07
N LEU A 104 -4.49 -1.38 -5.51
CA LEU A 104 -3.13 -1.08 -5.94
C LEU A 104 -3.07 -1.20 -7.46
N VAL A 105 -2.91 -0.08 -8.16
CA VAL A 105 -2.90 -0.04 -9.63
C VAL A 105 -1.52 0.37 -10.10
N ASP A 106 -0.86 -0.47 -10.89
CA ASP A 106 0.52 -0.23 -11.33
C ASP A 106 1.43 0.18 -10.16
N ALA A 107 1.33 -0.54 -9.04
CA ALA A 107 2.19 -0.39 -7.90
C ALA A 107 3.41 -1.32 -8.05
N TYR A 108 4.60 -0.83 -7.73
CA TYR A 108 5.88 -1.52 -7.94
C TYR A 108 6.62 -1.72 -6.63
N ARG A 109 7.20 -2.91 -6.47
CA ARG A 109 8.05 -3.23 -5.32
C ARG A 109 9.34 -2.42 -5.30
N GLY A 110 9.85 -2.09 -6.49
CA GLY A 110 11.06 -1.32 -6.69
C GLY A 110 10.81 -0.13 -7.60
N SER A 111 11.75 0.13 -8.50
CA SER A 111 11.57 1.15 -9.52
C SER A 111 10.47 0.79 -10.50
N ILE A 112 10.15 1.75 -11.35
CA ILE A 112 9.24 1.58 -12.45
C ILE A 112 9.69 0.49 -13.44
N TRP A 113 10.94 0.04 -13.43
CA TRP A 113 11.40 -1.05 -14.30
C TRP A 113 11.30 -2.43 -13.64
N GLY A 114 10.98 -2.47 -12.34
CA GLY A 114 10.86 -3.69 -11.56
C GLY A 114 9.49 -4.37 -11.68
N LEU A 115 9.31 -5.40 -10.85
CA LEU A 115 8.07 -6.16 -10.75
C LEU A 115 6.95 -5.32 -10.12
N ARG A 116 5.74 -5.51 -10.64
CA ARG A 116 4.53 -5.02 -9.98
C ARG A 116 4.31 -5.80 -8.69
N LEU A 117 3.73 -5.12 -7.71
CA LEU A 117 3.31 -5.72 -6.46
C LEU A 117 2.10 -6.62 -6.72
N ARG A 118 2.22 -7.89 -6.34
CA ARG A 118 1.16 -8.89 -6.42
C ARG A 118 0.51 -9.07 -5.05
N ARG A 119 -0.71 -9.62 -5.02
CA ARG A 119 -1.37 -9.90 -3.74
C ARG A 119 -0.59 -10.92 -2.92
N SER A 120 -0.02 -11.93 -3.57
CA SER A 120 0.85 -12.97 -3.00
C SER A 120 2.10 -12.41 -2.30
N ASP A 121 2.65 -11.30 -2.82
CA ASP A 121 3.73 -10.59 -2.12
C ASP A 121 3.27 -10.08 -0.75
N ILE A 122 2.05 -9.52 -0.68
CA ILE A 122 1.47 -8.98 0.56
C ILE A 122 1.10 -10.11 1.52
N GLU A 123 0.50 -11.18 0.99
CA GLU A 123 0.17 -12.41 1.72
C GLU A 123 1.42 -12.99 2.41
N SER A 124 2.55 -13.06 1.70
CA SER A 124 3.82 -13.61 2.24
C SER A 124 4.35 -12.85 3.47
N TYR A 125 4.12 -11.53 3.55
CA TYR A 125 4.54 -10.74 4.71
C TYR A 125 3.55 -10.79 5.87
N ALA A 126 2.26 -10.96 5.57
CA ALA A 126 1.20 -11.07 6.58
C ALA A 126 1.28 -12.36 7.41
N THR A 127 1.96 -13.37 6.88
CA THR A 127 2.12 -14.69 7.49
C THR A 127 3.44 -14.86 8.24
N GLY A 128 4.29 -13.83 8.21
CA GLY A 128 5.64 -13.86 8.80
C GLY A 128 6.63 -14.65 7.96
N PHE A 129 7.70 -13.98 7.53
CA PHE A 129 9.00 -14.63 7.59
C PHE A 129 9.26 -14.88 9.09
N PRO A 130 9.51 -16.12 9.54
CA PRO A 130 10.21 -16.31 10.79
C PRO A 130 11.55 -15.60 10.63
N SER A 131 11.88 -14.68 11.54
CA SER A 131 13.28 -14.30 11.72
C SER A 131 14.04 -15.61 11.99
N GLN A 132 15.18 -15.82 11.30
CA GLN A 132 16.07 -16.97 11.47
C GLN A 132 16.76 -16.96 12.85
N THR A 133 15.98 -16.94 13.93
CA THR A 133 16.47 -17.07 15.29
C THR A 133 15.68 -18.20 15.93
N ASP A 134 16.32 -19.37 15.93
CA ASP A 134 16.08 -20.55 16.78
C ASP A 134 14.63 -21.07 16.81
N PHE A 135 14.32 -21.93 15.84
CA PHE A 135 13.13 -22.77 15.85
C PHE A 135 13.25 -23.84 16.95
N ASP A 136 12.44 -23.70 17.99
CA ASP A 136 12.08 -24.79 18.90
C ASP A 136 10.73 -25.38 18.41
N PRO A 137 10.71 -26.56 17.76
CA PRO A 137 9.53 -27.10 17.07
C PRO A 137 8.41 -27.62 18.00
N GLY A 138 8.50 -27.39 19.31
CA GLY A 138 7.60 -27.97 20.30
C GLY A 138 6.39 -27.13 20.75
N GLN A 139 6.27 -25.84 20.37
CA GLN A 139 5.27 -24.94 20.98
C GLN A 139 4.39 -24.11 20.02
N LEU A 140 4.42 -24.36 18.71
CA LEU A 140 3.50 -23.69 17.77
C LEU A 140 2.13 -24.38 17.77
N GLY A 141 1.33 -24.05 18.78
CA GLY A 141 -0.05 -24.48 18.94
C GLY A 141 -0.99 -23.95 17.85
N ASN A 142 -2.17 -24.57 17.79
CA ASN A 142 -3.28 -24.33 16.84
C ASN A 142 -3.62 -22.84 16.59
N THR A 143 -3.37 -21.96 17.57
CA THR A 143 -3.64 -20.51 17.51
C THR A 143 -2.85 -19.79 16.40
N SER A 144 -1.64 -20.26 16.08
CA SER A 144 -0.81 -19.67 15.02
C SER A 144 -1.39 -19.90 13.62
N THR A 145 -1.94 -21.10 13.39
CA THR A 145 -2.59 -21.50 12.15
C THR A 145 -3.91 -20.75 11.93
N GLU A 146 -4.70 -20.54 12.99
CA GLU A 146 -5.94 -19.78 12.92
C GLU A 146 -5.70 -18.31 12.57
N MET A 147 -4.72 -17.67 13.23
CA MET A 147 -4.33 -16.28 12.95
C MET A 147 -3.79 -16.13 11.52
N TYR A 148 -3.03 -17.12 11.04
CA TYR A 148 -2.56 -17.20 9.66
C TYR A 148 -3.72 -17.17 8.65
N HIS A 149 -4.69 -18.07 8.82
CA HIS A 149 -5.84 -18.14 7.91
C HIS A 149 -6.70 -16.88 7.99
N HIS A 150 -6.85 -16.30 9.19
CA HIS A 150 -7.56 -15.06 9.40
C HIS A 150 -6.92 -13.89 8.62
N ASN A 151 -5.62 -13.67 8.77
CA ASN A 151 -4.90 -12.57 8.10
C ASN A 151 -4.98 -12.69 6.56
N LEU A 152 -4.79 -13.91 6.03
CA LEU A 152 -4.92 -14.16 4.60
C LEU A 152 -6.34 -13.92 4.10
N SER A 153 -7.36 -14.31 4.88
CA SER A 153 -8.76 -14.10 4.50
C SER A 153 -9.08 -12.61 4.39
N ILE A 154 -8.55 -11.77 5.27
CA ILE A 154 -8.73 -10.31 5.23
C ILE A 154 -8.07 -9.75 3.96
N ILE A 155 -6.81 -10.09 3.71
CA ILE A 155 -6.05 -9.58 2.55
C ILE A 155 -6.74 -9.97 1.25
N ARG A 156 -7.11 -11.25 1.09
CA ARG A 156 -7.78 -11.75 -0.11
C ARG A 156 -9.13 -11.08 -0.35
N ARG A 157 -9.84 -10.72 0.72
CA ARG A 157 -11.15 -10.06 0.65
C ARG A 157 -11.05 -8.62 0.18
N ILE A 158 -10.08 -7.84 0.69
CA ILE A 158 -10.09 -6.38 0.51
C ILE A 158 -9.04 -5.87 -0.49
N VAL A 159 -8.00 -6.67 -0.79
CA VAL A 159 -6.89 -6.23 -1.64
C VAL A 159 -7.09 -6.66 -3.08
N VAL A 160 -6.99 -5.69 -3.98
CA VAL A 160 -6.92 -5.88 -5.43
C VAL A 160 -5.65 -5.23 -5.95
N CYS A 161 -4.78 -6.03 -6.56
CA CYS A 161 -3.64 -5.54 -7.32
C CYS A 161 -3.98 -5.64 -8.82
N GLU A 162 -3.76 -4.57 -9.58
CA GLU A 162 -4.13 -4.47 -10.99
C GLU A 162 -2.97 -3.90 -11.81
N ALA A 163 -2.66 -4.52 -12.94
CA ALA A 163 -1.81 -3.95 -13.98
C ALA A 163 -2.70 -3.24 -14.99
N ARG A 164 -2.69 -1.91 -15.01
CA ARG A 164 -3.53 -1.13 -15.94
C ARG A 164 -2.77 -0.67 -17.17
N THR A 165 -1.48 -0.41 -17.03
CA THR A 165 -0.64 0.01 -18.16
C THR A 165 0.11 -1.17 -18.75
N GLU A 166 -0.05 -1.41 -20.05
CA GLU A 166 0.78 -2.40 -20.74
C GLU A 166 2.25 -1.94 -20.74
N ARG A 167 3.17 -2.91 -20.68
CA ARG A 167 4.61 -2.65 -20.75
C ARG A 167 5.21 -3.23 -22.02
N ILE A 168 5.90 -2.37 -22.76
CA ILE A 168 6.68 -2.77 -23.92
C ILE A 168 8.03 -3.39 -23.49
N MET A 169 8.65 -2.90 -22.40
CA MET A 169 9.96 -3.37 -21.89
C MET A 169 10.05 -3.39 -20.34
N GLY A 170 10.74 -4.41 -19.79
CA GLY A 170 11.08 -4.54 -18.35
C GLY A 170 9.98 -5.13 -17.44
N GLY A 171 10.39 -5.92 -16.42
CA GLY A 171 9.51 -6.51 -15.41
C GLY A 171 8.49 -7.55 -15.94
N ASP A 172 7.31 -7.59 -15.32
CA ASP A 172 6.20 -8.47 -15.72
C ASP A 172 5.41 -7.90 -16.91
N ARG A 173 5.38 -8.65 -18.02
CA ARG A 173 4.43 -8.43 -19.13
C ARG A 173 3.10 -9.08 -18.75
N VAL A 174 2.08 -8.26 -18.62
CA VAL A 174 0.71 -8.67 -18.27
C VAL A 174 -0.24 -7.91 -19.17
N GLU A 175 -1.33 -8.56 -19.56
CA GLU A 175 -2.41 -7.95 -20.33
C GLU A 175 -2.99 -6.74 -19.60
N GLU A 176 -3.56 -5.81 -20.36
CA GLU A 176 -4.19 -4.61 -19.82
C GLU A 176 -5.34 -4.99 -18.87
N ASN A 177 -5.38 -4.34 -17.69
CA ASN A 177 -6.36 -4.59 -16.62
C ASN A 177 -6.27 -5.98 -15.97
N ALA A 178 -5.11 -6.66 -16.08
CA ALA A 178 -4.90 -7.94 -15.42
C ALA A 178 -4.88 -7.80 -13.89
N ILE A 179 -5.59 -8.70 -13.21
CA ILE A 179 -5.54 -8.83 -11.75
C ILE A 179 -4.29 -9.63 -11.36
N LEU A 180 -3.50 -9.05 -10.45
CA LEU A 180 -2.22 -9.59 -10.01
C LEU A 180 -2.39 -10.34 -8.69
N ILE A 181 -2.49 -11.66 -8.80
CA ILE A 181 -2.54 -12.58 -7.66
C ILE A 181 -1.12 -12.88 -7.19
#